data_AF-A0A1H8KEF8-F1
#
_entry.id   AF-A0A1H8KEF8-F1
#
_cell.length_a   1.000
_cell.length_b   1.000
_cell.length_c   1.000
_cell.angle_alpha   90.00
_cell.angle_beta   90.00
_cell.angle_gamma   90.00
#
_symmetry.space_group_name_H-M   'P 1'
#
loop_
_entity.id
_entity.type
_entity.pdbx_description
1 polymer ?
#
loop_
_entity_poly.entity_id
_entity_poly.type
_entity_poly.pdbx_seq_one_letter_code
_entity_poly.pdbx_strand_id
1 'polypeptide(L)'
;MTKKEQQLFHSHPDYQRISGEKQRVQNINVGVDRPDYIPYAKAMRLLAERIGATPEEMAAWIFYGPELGGLRAYEHAHEFADPWVFSYAVRTHPRISEDYVSPLMNLWFLKEEIINFYPSERYITGKKLIEEWSKQPGIEPKVYIMAKIRESRLTGFHPICGITGAGCSLLGVDPRIETAFFPVSEIEEIETLDFGNDECNRESEHKQPGHLNHDLKMQKRANEIAAELKKKTPGRVSTRDEVAKKLAAELGMTSETVLRRIRKQWK
;
A
#
# COMPACT_ATOMS: atom_id res chain seq x y z
N MET A 1 -33.69 37.16 -4.22
CA MET A 1 -33.29 37.47 -5.61
C MET A 1 -34.34 38.35 -6.24
N THR A 2 -33.93 39.46 -6.82
CA THR A 2 -34.82 40.41 -7.51
C THR A 2 -35.08 39.94 -8.95
N LYS A 3 -36.22 40.35 -9.55
CA LYS A 3 -36.61 39.95 -10.92
C LYS A 3 -35.54 40.27 -11.99
N LYS A 4 -34.67 41.26 -11.74
CA LYS A 4 -33.53 41.59 -12.63
C LYS A 4 -32.39 40.58 -12.56
N GLU A 5 -32.18 39.92 -11.42
CA GLU A 5 -31.12 38.89 -11.27
C GLU A 5 -31.52 37.56 -11.93
N GLN A 6 -32.82 37.25 -11.99
CA GLN A 6 -33.33 36.08 -12.71
C GLN A 6 -33.21 36.24 -14.24
N GLN A 7 -33.37 37.45 -14.76
CA GLN A 7 -33.24 37.72 -16.20
C GLN A 7 -31.79 37.65 -16.68
N LEU A 8 -30.81 38.08 -15.87
CA LEU A 8 -29.39 37.98 -16.25
C LEU A 8 -28.90 36.53 -16.32
N PHE A 9 -29.43 35.65 -15.46
CA PHE A 9 -29.07 34.23 -15.42
C PHE A 9 -29.56 33.45 -16.66
N HIS A 10 -30.67 33.87 -17.27
CA HIS A 10 -31.27 33.21 -18.44
C HIS A 10 -30.73 33.70 -19.79
N SER A 11 -29.94 34.78 -19.79
CA SER A 11 -29.36 35.36 -21.01
C SER A 11 -27.89 35.00 -21.24
N HIS A 12 -27.28 34.16 -20.39
CA HIS A 12 -25.92 33.68 -20.63
C HIS A 12 -25.94 32.60 -21.74
N PRO A 13 -25.11 32.71 -22.79
CA PRO A 13 -25.12 31.79 -23.94
C PRO A 13 -24.86 30.31 -23.56
N ASP A 14 -24.23 30.06 -22.41
CA ASP A 14 -23.99 28.70 -21.90
C ASP A 14 -25.25 28.03 -21.35
N TYR A 15 -26.26 28.80 -20.92
CA TYR A 15 -27.51 28.25 -20.38
C TYR A 15 -28.45 27.72 -21.49
N GLN A 16 -28.42 28.33 -22.67
CA GLN A 16 -29.20 27.83 -23.82
C GLN A 16 -28.63 26.54 -24.42
N ARG A 17 -27.34 26.25 -24.19
CA ARG A 17 -26.70 24.98 -24.55
C ARG A 17 -27.21 23.84 -23.65
N ILE A 18 -27.46 24.13 -22.37
CA ILE A 18 -27.95 23.17 -21.37
C ILE A 18 -29.48 22.92 -21.50
N SER A 19 -30.26 23.86 -22.04
CA SER A 19 -31.70 23.66 -22.26
C SER A 19 -32.04 22.90 -23.55
N GLY A 20 -31.16 22.90 -24.54
CA GLY A 20 -31.37 22.20 -25.83
C GLY A 20 -31.12 20.68 -25.77
N GLU A 21 -30.32 20.19 -24.81
CA GLU A 21 -30.07 18.75 -24.63
C GLU A 21 -31.14 18.03 -23.79
N LYS A 22 -32.06 18.78 -23.17
CA LYS A 22 -33.17 18.21 -22.36
C LYS A 22 -34.30 17.58 -23.17
N GLN A 23 -34.22 17.52 -24.51
CA GLN A 23 -35.25 16.92 -25.37
C GLN A 23 -34.74 15.79 -26.27
N ARG A 24 -33.68 15.08 -25.86
CA ARG A 24 -33.33 13.79 -26.47
C ARG A 24 -33.24 12.66 -25.45
N VAL A 25 -34.23 12.58 -24.56
CA VAL A 25 -34.57 11.31 -23.90
C VAL A 25 -35.26 10.43 -24.94
N GLN A 26 -34.49 9.94 -25.90
CA GLN A 26 -34.89 8.77 -26.66
C GLN A 26 -34.71 7.59 -25.72
N ASN A 27 -35.83 7.03 -25.28
CA ASN A 27 -35.94 5.65 -24.85
C ASN A 27 -35.32 4.76 -25.93
N ILE A 28 -34.05 4.44 -25.79
CA ILE A 28 -33.43 3.37 -26.55
C ILE A 28 -33.35 2.18 -25.59
N ASN A 29 -34.41 1.38 -25.60
CA ASN A 29 -34.33 -0.04 -25.30
C ASN A 29 -33.48 -0.67 -26.43
N VAL A 30 -32.17 -0.46 -26.39
CA VAL A 30 -31.22 -1.34 -27.06
C VAL A 30 -30.83 -2.37 -26.02
N GLY A 31 -30.92 -3.65 -26.37
CA GLY A 31 -30.36 -4.76 -25.59
C GLY A 31 -28.83 -4.69 -25.52
N VAL A 32 -28.29 -3.60 -25.02
CA VAL A 32 -26.91 -3.49 -24.56
C VAL A 32 -26.90 -4.09 -23.17
N ASP A 33 -26.11 -5.14 -23.01
CA ASP A 33 -25.81 -5.70 -21.71
C ASP A 33 -25.26 -4.57 -20.84
N ARG A 34 -26.09 -4.06 -19.91
CA ARG A 34 -25.67 -2.96 -19.05
C ARG A 34 -24.60 -3.51 -18.12
N PRO A 35 -23.51 -2.78 -17.87
CA PRO A 35 -22.51 -3.21 -16.91
C PRO A 35 -23.20 -3.54 -15.57
N ASP A 36 -22.87 -4.69 -14.98
CA ASP A 36 -23.48 -5.14 -13.73
C ASP A 36 -22.89 -4.33 -12.57
N TYR A 37 -23.61 -3.28 -12.15
CA TYR A 37 -23.24 -2.46 -11.01
C TYR A 37 -23.84 -3.01 -9.71
N ILE A 38 -23.05 -3.00 -8.65
CA ILE A 38 -23.48 -3.39 -7.30
C ILE A 38 -23.37 -2.22 -6.34
N PRO A 39 -24.30 -2.08 -5.38
CA PRO A 39 -24.24 -1.01 -4.39
C PRO A 39 -23.12 -1.24 -3.37
N TYR A 40 -22.67 -0.16 -2.75
CA TYR A 40 -21.62 -0.15 -1.71
C TYR A 40 -21.74 -1.29 -0.70
N ALA A 41 -22.91 -1.50 -0.09
CA ALA A 41 -23.07 -2.53 0.94
C ALA A 41 -22.71 -3.94 0.44
N LYS A 42 -23.02 -4.26 -0.83
CA LYS A 42 -22.68 -5.55 -1.44
C LYS A 42 -21.21 -5.60 -1.82
N ALA A 43 -20.66 -4.51 -2.36
CA ALA A 43 -19.24 -4.41 -2.72
C ALA A 43 -18.34 -4.56 -1.49
N MET A 44 -18.65 -3.84 -0.41
CA MET A 44 -17.95 -3.93 0.87
C MET A 44 -17.99 -5.32 1.46
N ARG A 45 -19.15 -5.99 1.45
CA ARG A 45 -19.24 -7.36 1.96
C ARG A 45 -18.29 -8.30 1.20
N LEU A 46 -18.29 -8.23 -0.13
CA LEU A 46 -17.41 -9.07 -0.97
C LEU A 46 -15.92 -8.80 -0.70
N LEU A 47 -15.53 -7.54 -0.55
CA LEU A 47 -14.14 -7.18 -0.26
C LEU A 47 -13.74 -7.52 1.18
N ALA A 48 -14.63 -7.33 2.16
CA ALA A 48 -14.40 -7.71 3.54
C ALA A 48 -14.21 -9.23 3.67
N GLU A 49 -15.06 -10.03 3.02
CA GLU A 49 -14.95 -11.49 3.03
C GLU A 49 -13.68 -11.98 2.34
N ARG A 50 -13.25 -11.34 1.25
CA ARG A 50 -12.13 -11.81 0.43
C ARG A 50 -10.76 -11.35 0.94
N ILE A 51 -10.65 -10.09 1.34
CA ILE A 51 -9.36 -9.46 1.69
C ILE A 51 -9.39 -8.72 3.04
N GLY A 52 -10.46 -8.86 3.82
CA GLY A 52 -10.60 -8.16 5.10
C GLY A 52 -10.63 -6.64 4.95
N ALA A 53 -11.18 -6.13 3.84
CA ALA A 53 -11.26 -4.70 3.59
C ALA A 53 -12.16 -3.98 4.60
N THR A 54 -11.77 -2.75 4.94
CA THR A 54 -12.55 -1.83 5.77
C THR A 54 -13.18 -0.70 4.94
N PRO A 55 -14.24 -0.03 5.43
CA PRO A 55 -14.79 1.18 4.79
C PRO A 55 -13.72 2.25 4.52
N GLU A 56 -12.80 2.42 5.46
CA GLU A 56 -11.70 3.37 5.41
C GLU A 56 -10.75 3.01 4.24
N GLU A 57 -10.36 1.75 4.10
CA GLU A 57 -9.53 1.31 2.97
C GLU A 57 -10.24 1.47 1.63
N MET A 58 -11.55 1.20 1.56
CA MET A 58 -12.31 1.49 0.35
C MET A 58 -12.29 2.98 0.00
N ALA A 59 -12.39 3.87 0.99
CA ALA A 59 -12.25 5.31 0.78
C ALA A 59 -10.88 5.67 0.19
N ALA A 60 -9.81 5.07 0.72
CA ALA A 60 -8.45 5.24 0.22
C ALA A 60 -8.30 4.77 -1.23
N TRP A 61 -8.81 3.58 -1.58
CA TRP A 61 -8.74 3.07 -2.95
C TRP A 61 -9.54 3.93 -3.94
N ILE A 62 -10.70 4.45 -3.53
CA ILE A 62 -11.48 5.36 -4.37
C ILE A 62 -10.76 6.69 -4.59
N PHE A 63 -10.07 7.20 -3.57
CA PHE A 63 -9.28 8.43 -3.69
C PHE A 63 -8.18 8.33 -4.75
N TYR A 64 -7.44 7.22 -4.77
CA TYR A 64 -6.37 6.99 -5.75
C TYR A 64 -6.89 6.64 -7.15
N GLY A 65 -8.03 5.97 -7.23
CA GLY A 65 -8.61 5.52 -8.49
C GLY A 65 -7.82 4.41 -9.19
N PRO A 66 -8.39 3.78 -10.24
CA PRO A 66 -7.80 2.61 -10.90
C PRO A 66 -6.40 2.83 -11.46
N GLU A 67 -6.11 4.04 -11.93
CA GLU A 67 -4.84 4.40 -12.57
C GLU A 67 -3.66 4.32 -11.59
N LEU A 68 -3.94 4.40 -10.29
CA LEU A 68 -2.97 4.27 -9.19
C LEU A 68 -3.24 3.02 -8.35
N GLY A 69 -3.89 2.00 -8.93
CA GLY A 69 -4.15 0.72 -8.27
C GLY A 69 -5.25 0.76 -7.21
N GLY A 70 -6.14 1.74 -7.29
CA GLY A 70 -7.34 1.90 -6.48
C GLY A 70 -8.62 1.43 -7.20
N LEU A 71 -9.77 1.94 -6.76
CA LEU A 71 -11.11 1.56 -7.25
C LEU A 71 -11.81 2.72 -7.93
N ARG A 72 -12.64 2.41 -8.93
CA ARG A 72 -13.62 3.36 -9.45
C ARG A 72 -14.96 3.20 -8.75
N ALA A 73 -15.57 4.33 -8.40
CA ALA A 73 -16.91 4.37 -7.84
C ALA A 73 -17.80 5.30 -8.67
N TYR A 74 -19.09 5.01 -8.65
CA TYR A 74 -20.08 5.66 -9.49
C TYR A 74 -21.27 6.14 -8.69
N GLU A 75 -21.84 7.26 -9.10
CA GLU A 75 -23.11 7.77 -8.59
C GLU A 75 -24.25 7.42 -9.55
N HIS A 76 -25.44 7.17 -9.00
CA HIS A 76 -26.66 7.00 -9.79
C HIS A 76 -26.57 5.90 -10.89
N ALA A 77 -25.75 4.86 -10.69
CA ALA A 77 -25.58 3.76 -11.66
C ALA A 77 -26.85 2.91 -11.88
N HIS A 78 -27.83 3.01 -10.99
CA HIS A 78 -29.14 2.41 -11.18
C HIS A 78 -30.08 3.26 -12.04
N GLU A 79 -29.79 4.55 -12.22
CA GLU A 79 -30.65 5.51 -12.91
C GLU A 79 -30.17 5.80 -14.35
N PHE A 80 -28.85 5.82 -14.57
CA PHE A 80 -28.26 6.21 -15.85
C PHE A 80 -27.53 5.05 -16.55
N ALA A 81 -27.58 5.03 -17.88
CA ALA A 81 -26.81 4.08 -18.69
C ALA A 81 -25.30 4.37 -18.68
N ASP A 82 -24.92 5.63 -18.46
CA ASP A 82 -23.54 6.09 -18.29
C ASP A 82 -23.45 6.89 -16.99
N PRO A 83 -23.11 6.25 -15.86
CA PRO A 83 -23.14 6.91 -14.56
C PRO A 83 -21.93 7.81 -14.32
N TRP A 84 -22.14 8.84 -13.50
CA TRP A 84 -21.07 9.77 -13.15
C TRP A 84 -20.04 9.11 -12.25
N VAL A 85 -18.76 9.33 -12.56
CA VAL A 85 -17.65 8.87 -11.72
C VAL A 85 -17.58 9.74 -10.47
N PHE A 86 -17.57 9.10 -9.31
CA PHE A 86 -17.43 9.78 -8.03
C PHE A 86 -16.00 10.29 -7.82
N SER A 87 -15.87 11.50 -7.27
CA SER A 87 -14.59 12.05 -6.81
C SER A 87 -14.80 12.89 -5.56
N TYR A 88 -13.97 12.64 -4.54
CA TYR A 88 -13.98 13.43 -3.30
C TYR A 88 -13.65 14.91 -3.56
N ALA A 89 -12.69 15.18 -4.44
CA ALA A 89 -12.24 16.55 -4.74
C ALA A 89 -13.35 17.48 -5.25
N VAL A 90 -14.38 16.91 -5.88
CA VAL A 90 -15.48 17.67 -6.48
C VAL A 90 -16.64 17.88 -5.51
N ARG A 91 -16.86 16.96 -4.56
CA ARG A 91 -18.10 16.93 -3.76
C ARG A 91 -17.95 17.28 -2.29
N THR A 92 -16.77 17.12 -1.71
CA THR A 92 -16.56 17.40 -0.28
C THR A 92 -15.76 18.67 -0.11
N HIS A 93 -16.39 19.73 0.38
CA HIS A 93 -15.67 20.93 0.76
C HIS A 93 -14.87 20.63 2.05
N PRO A 94 -13.53 20.80 2.07
CA PRO A 94 -12.66 20.44 3.21
C PRO A 94 -13.01 21.09 4.56
N ARG A 95 -13.95 22.05 4.58
CA ARG A 95 -14.35 22.83 5.76
C ARG A 95 -15.66 22.36 6.39
N ILE A 96 -16.34 21.37 5.80
CA ILE A 96 -17.72 21.01 6.17
C ILE A 96 -17.79 19.67 6.90
N SER A 97 -16.90 18.72 6.59
CA SER A 97 -16.88 17.42 7.27
C SER A 97 -15.57 16.67 7.07
N GLU A 98 -15.16 15.92 8.09
CA GLU A 98 -14.12 14.86 7.98
C GLU A 98 -14.73 13.49 7.66
N ASP A 99 -16.07 13.41 7.55
CA ASP A 99 -16.77 12.17 7.23
C ASP A 99 -16.66 11.86 5.73
N TYR A 100 -15.63 11.09 5.39
CA TYR A 100 -15.44 10.52 4.07
C TYR A 100 -16.16 9.19 3.87
N VAL A 101 -16.70 8.56 4.92
CA VAL A 101 -17.35 7.24 4.82
C VAL A 101 -18.80 7.36 4.42
N SER A 102 -19.55 8.31 4.98
CA SER A 102 -20.98 8.47 4.65
C SER A 102 -21.27 8.66 3.16
N PRO A 103 -20.46 9.43 2.38
CA PRO A 103 -20.64 9.51 0.93
C PRO A 103 -20.59 8.15 0.22
N LEU A 104 -19.77 7.21 0.72
CA LEU A 104 -19.62 5.88 0.13
C LEU A 104 -20.92 5.09 0.11
N MET A 105 -21.80 5.33 1.09
CA MET A 105 -23.06 4.58 1.26
C MET A 105 -23.99 4.71 0.04
N ASN A 106 -23.82 5.77 -0.75
CA ASN A 106 -24.63 6.03 -1.94
C ASN A 106 -23.94 5.62 -3.26
N LEU A 107 -22.75 5.03 -3.19
CA LEU A 107 -21.96 4.69 -4.35
C LEU A 107 -22.23 3.28 -4.89
N TRP A 108 -21.92 3.14 -6.18
CA TRP A 108 -22.06 1.94 -6.97
C TRP A 108 -20.71 1.56 -7.58
N PHE A 109 -20.52 0.27 -7.81
CA PHE A 109 -19.25 -0.30 -8.27
C PHE A 109 -19.51 -1.30 -9.38
N LEU A 110 -18.60 -1.38 -10.36
CA LEU A 110 -18.62 -2.47 -11.33
C LEU A 110 -18.35 -3.78 -10.60
N LYS A 111 -19.27 -4.75 -10.73
CA LYS A 111 -19.16 -6.03 -10.02
C LYS A 111 -17.90 -6.79 -10.41
N GLU A 112 -17.56 -6.80 -11.70
CA GLU A 112 -16.36 -7.47 -12.18
C GLU A 112 -15.09 -6.85 -11.59
N GLU A 113 -15.04 -5.52 -11.50
CA GLU A 113 -13.94 -4.80 -10.85
C GLU A 113 -13.83 -5.24 -9.38
N ILE A 114 -14.93 -5.25 -8.63
CA ILE A 114 -14.93 -5.68 -7.22
C ILE A 114 -14.51 -7.14 -7.03
N ILE A 115 -14.88 -8.04 -7.95
CA ILE A 115 -14.51 -9.46 -7.88
C ILE A 115 -13.02 -9.65 -8.15
N ASN A 116 -12.46 -8.89 -9.09
CA ASN A 116 -11.08 -9.04 -9.54
C ASN A 116 -10.10 -8.10 -8.83
N PHE A 117 -10.59 -7.15 -8.04
CA PHE A 117 -9.76 -6.14 -7.39
C PHE A 117 -8.79 -6.78 -6.41
N TYR A 118 -7.52 -6.42 -6.53
CA TYR A 118 -6.50 -6.64 -5.51
C TYR A 118 -5.77 -5.32 -5.31
N PRO A 119 -5.76 -4.79 -4.08
CA PRO A 119 -5.15 -3.49 -3.85
C PRO A 119 -3.64 -3.57 -4.08
N SER A 120 -3.10 -2.59 -4.80
CA SER A 120 -1.65 -2.41 -4.91
C SER A 120 -1.02 -2.01 -3.56
N GLU A 121 -1.82 -1.36 -2.71
CA GLU A 121 -1.42 -0.87 -1.39
C GLU A 121 -2.59 -0.96 -0.40
N ARG A 122 -2.27 -1.29 0.86
CA ARG A 122 -3.20 -1.29 1.99
C ARG A 122 -2.98 -0.03 2.83
N TYR A 123 -4.02 0.40 3.53
CA TYR A 123 -3.97 1.63 4.29
C TYR A 123 -4.49 1.42 5.71
N ILE A 124 -3.91 2.14 6.66
CA ILE A 124 -4.48 2.29 7.99
C ILE A 124 -4.77 3.75 8.29
N THR A 125 -5.71 3.97 9.21
CA THR A 125 -5.98 5.32 9.72
C THR A 125 -4.87 5.76 10.66
N GLY A 126 -4.64 7.06 10.74
CA GLY A 126 -3.69 7.63 11.67
C GLY A 126 -4.03 7.33 13.12
N LYS A 127 -5.33 7.21 13.46
CA LYS A 127 -5.75 6.73 14.78
C LYS A 127 -5.14 5.36 15.11
N LYS A 128 -5.24 4.41 14.18
CA LYS A 128 -4.67 3.06 14.37
C LYS A 128 -3.14 3.11 14.43
N LEU A 129 -2.50 3.91 13.57
CA LEU A 129 -1.05 4.08 13.58
C LEU A 129 -0.54 4.66 14.91
N ILE A 130 -1.24 5.68 15.44
CA ILE A 130 -0.93 6.28 16.74
C ILE A 130 -1.05 5.25 17.86
N GLU A 131 -2.11 4.44 17.85
CA GLU A 131 -2.30 3.36 18.81
C GLU A 131 -1.16 2.33 18.74
N GLU A 132 -0.73 1.93 17.55
CA GLU A 132 0.38 0.97 17.38
C GLU A 132 1.72 1.56 17.84
N TRP A 133 2.08 2.74 17.38
CA TRP A 133 3.37 3.36 17.72
C TRP A 133 3.42 3.88 19.17
N SER A 134 2.28 4.05 19.84
CA SER A 134 2.24 4.37 21.28
C SER A 134 2.84 3.27 22.16
N LYS A 135 2.96 2.04 21.63
CA LYS A 135 3.56 0.91 22.32
C LYS A 135 5.08 0.97 22.33
N GLN A 136 5.70 1.83 21.51
CA GLN A 136 7.14 1.97 21.41
C GLN A 136 7.70 2.88 22.52
N PRO A 137 8.70 2.43 23.30
CA PRO A 137 9.21 3.20 24.41
C PRO A 137 9.94 4.47 23.95
N GLY A 138 9.63 5.60 24.57
CA GLY A 138 10.31 6.87 24.29
C GLY A 138 9.84 7.60 23.03
N ILE A 139 8.77 7.12 22.38
CA ILE A 139 8.19 7.74 21.19
C ILE A 139 6.90 8.46 21.55
N GLU A 140 6.78 9.72 21.14
CA GLU A 140 5.50 10.43 21.09
C GLU A 140 4.90 10.24 19.68
N PRO A 141 3.86 9.41 19.48
CA PRO A 141 3.48 8.91 18.15
C PRO A 141 3.13 9.99 17.15
N LYS A 142 2.35 11.01 17.56
CA LYS A 142 1.95 12.09 16.65
C LYS A 142 3.15 12.89 16.16
N VAL A 143 4.08 13.22 17.05
CA VAL A 143 5.31 13.95 16.71
C VAL A 143 6.18 13.09 15.79
N TYR A 144 6.25 11.79 16.06
CA TYR A 144 7.02 10.86 15.26
C TYR A 144 6.46 10.68 13.84
N ILE A 145 5.15 10.49 13.69
CA ILE A 145 4.48 10.45 12.37
C ILE A 145 4.79 11.72 11.58
N MET A 146 4.66 12.90 12.21
CA MET A 146 4.97 14.17 11.56
C MET A 146 6.45 14.28 11.14
N ALA A 147 7.38 13.74 11.94
CA ALA A 147 8.79 13.68 11.57
C ALA A 147 9.00 12.79 10.34
N LYS A 148 8.38 11.61 10.28
CA LYS A 148 8.51 10.70 9.12
C LYS A 148 7.91 11.23 7.83
N ILE A 149 6.83 12.01 7.92
CA ILE A 149 6.31 12.71 6.74
C ILE A 149 7.28 13.80 6.28
N ARG A 150 7.87 14.57 7.21
CA ARG A 150 8.88 15.60 6.87
C ARG A 150 10.19 15.04 6.31
N GLU A 151 10.53 13.81 6.70
CA GLU A 151 11.64 13.03 6.13
C GLU A 151 11.29 12.43 4.76
N SER A 152 10.05 12.59 4.28
CA SER A 152 9.52 11.93 3.07
C SER A 152 9.63 10.40 3.12
N ARG A 153 9.62 9.82 4.32
CA ARG A 153 9.60 8.36 4.55
C ARG A 153 8.20 7.81 4.75
N LEU A 154 7.24 8.67 5.04
CA LEU A 154 5.84 8.32 5.23
C LEU A 154 4.95 9.29 4.47
N THR A 155 4.11 8.76 3.60
CA THR A 155 3.10 9.50 2.86
C THR A 155 1.81 9.51 3.68
N GLY A 156 1.28 10.70 3.95
CA GLY A 156 -0.03 10.87 4.60
C GLY A 156 -1.01 11.60 3.70
N PHE A 157 -2.23 11.08 3.56
CA PHE A 157 -3.32 11.78 2.83
C PHE A 157 -4.67 11.62 3.53
N HIS A 158 -5.64 12.45 3.13
CA HIS A 158 -7.03 12.37 3.56
C HIS A 158 -7.93 12.44 2.32
N PRO A 159 -8.92 11.54 2.16
CA PRO A 159 -9.70 11.44 0.92
C PRO A 159 -10.36 12.74 0.49
N ILE A 160 -10.80 13.57 1.44
CA ILE A 160 -11.46 14.86 1.18
C ILE A 160 -10.45 15.98 0.91
N CYS A 161 -9.32 15.99 1.60
CA CYS A 161 -8.42 17.13 1.64
C CYS A 161 -7.18 16.95 0.75
N GLY A 162 -6.94 15.74 0.25
CA GLY A 162 -5.72 15.37 -0.45
C GLY A 162 -4.57 15.11 0.52
N ILE A 163 -3.36 15.47 0.12
CA ILE A 163 -2.14 15.21 0.91
C ILE A 163 -2.25 15.94 2.26
N THR A 164 -2.03 15.21 3.36
CA THR A 164 -2.07 15.77 4.72
C THR A 164 -0.98 16.83 4.87
N GLY A 165 -1.24 17.88 5.63
CA GLY A 165 -0.55 19.17 5.59
C GLY A 165 0.88 19.20 6.11
N ALA A 166 1.48 18.04 6.42
CA ALA A 166 2.93 17.89 6.37
C ALA A 166 3.49 18.02 4.93
N GLY A 167 2.68 17.78 3.88
CA GLY A 167 3.04 17.94 2.47
C GLY A 167 2.48 19.18 1.76
N CYS A 168 1.46 19.86 2.31
CA CYS A 168 0.89 21.06 1.69
C CYS A 168 0.05 21.91 2.68
N SER A 169 0.63 22.94 3.29
CA SER A 169 -0.11 23.87 4.18
C SER A 169 -0.77 25.04 3.44
N LEU A 170 -0.95 24.96 2.11
CA LEU A 170 -1.40 26.09 1.29
C LEU A 170 -2.82 26.59 1.62
N LEU A 171 -3.64 25.82 2.35
CA LEU A 171 -5.03 26.17 2.64
C LEU A 171 -5.39 26.27 4.14
N GLY A 172 -4.46 26.01 5.07
CA GLY A 172 -4.72 26.15 6.51
C GLY A 172 -5.82 25.23 7.07
N VAL A 173 -6.23 24.20 6.33
CA VAL A 173 -7.21 23.19 6.75
C VAL A 173 -6.52 21.83 6.65
N ASP A 174 -5.60 21.58 7.58
CA ASP A 174 -4.90 20.31 7.64
C ASP A 174 -5.83 19.28 8.33
N PRO A 175 -6.27 18.21 7.64
CA PRO A 175 -7.05 17.16 8.28
C PRO A 175 -6.30 16.61 9.49
N ARG A 176 -7.03 16.37 10.57
CA ARG A 176 -6.45 15.83 11.81
C ARG A 176 -5.70 14.53 11.50
N ILE A 177 -4.48 14.39 12.01
CA ILE A 177 -3.60 13.25 11.73
C ILE A 177 -4.28 11.90 12.03
N GLU A 178 -5.20 11.86 12.99
CA GLU A 178 -6.00 10.70 13.35
C GLU A 178 -6.91 10.19 12.23
N THR A 179 -7.32 11.09 11.33
CA THR A 179 -8.23 10.81 10.21
C THR A 179 -7.49 10.57 8.90
N ALA A 180 -6.18 10.85 8.86
CA ALA A 180 -5.32 10.60 7.72
C ALA A 180 -5.15 9.10 7.47
N PHE A 181 -4.74 8.77 6.25
CA PHE A 181 -4.40 7.45 5.78
C PHE A 181 -2.92 7.36 5.51
N PHE A 182 -2.37 6.18 5.86
CA PHE A 182 -0.97 5.87 5.75
C PHE A 182 -0.79 4.51 5.07
N PRO A 183 0.09 4.40 4.05
CA PRO A 183 0.43 3.13 3.41
C PRO A 183 1.05 2.14 4.41
N VAL A 184 0.57 0.90 4.40
CA VAL A 184 1.09 -0.13 5.30
C VAL A 184 2.53 -0.49 4.96
N SER A 185 2.89 -0.53 3.67
CA SER A 185 4.26 -0.85 3.23
C SER A 185 5.31 0.11 3.81
N GLU A 186 5.05 1.42 3.77
CA GLU A 186 5.95 2.45 4.31
C GLU A 186 6.04 2.36 5.84
N ILE A 187 4.93 2.04 6.53
CA ILE A 187 4.93 1.81 7.96
C ILE A 187 5.81 0.62 8.30
N GLU A 188 5.65 -0.51 7.62
CA GLU A 188 6.46 -1.72 7.84
C GLU A 188 7.96 -1.45 7.61
N GLU A 189 8.31 -0.65 6.59
CA GLU A 189 9.68 -0.23 6.33
C GLU A 189 10.24 0.62 7.48
N ILE A 190 9.47 1.61 7.95
CA ILE A 190 9.85 2.45 9.10
C ILE A 190 10.01 1.61 10.36
N GLU A 191 9.06 0.73 10.66
CA GLU A 191 9.13 -0.14 11.83
C GLU A 191 10.36 -1.06 11.76
N THR A 192 10.68 -1.58 10.58
CA THR A 192 11.87 -2.41 10.38
C THR A 192 13.17 -1.64 10.60
N LEU A 193 13.27 -0.42 10.06
CA LEU A 193 14.50 0.38 10.11
C LEU A 193 14.71 1.06 11.47
N ASP A 194 13.64 1.55 12.08
CA ASP A 194 13.73 2.43 13.23
C ASP A 194 13.41 1.69 14.55
N PHE A 195 12.56 0.65 14.52
CA PHE A 195 12.18 -0.13 15.71
C PHE A 195 12.70 -1.57 15.67
N GLY A 196 13.24 -2.02 14.53
CA GLY A 196 13.85 -3.33 14.41
C GLY A 196 15.01 -3.49 15.40
N ASN A 197 15.17 -4.68 15.98
CA ASN A 197 16.28 -4.94 16.88
C ASN A 197 17.63 -4.73 16.16
N ASP A 198 18.47 -3.86 16.73
CA ASP A 198 19.87 -3.63 16.35
C ASP A 198 20.77 -4.88 16.41
N GLU A 199 20.22 -6.03 16.80
CA GLU A 199 20.93 -7.31 16.75
C GLU A 199 21.29 -7.75 15.33
N CYS A 200 20.69 -7.15 14.29
CA CYS A 200 21.02 -7.48 12.89
C CYS A 200 21.86 -6.43 12.14
N ASN A 201 22.02 -5.21 12.65
CA ASN A 201 22.72 -4.11 11.95
C ASN A 201 24.18 -3.88 12.37
N ARG A 202 24.74 -4.68 13.29
CA ARG A 202 26.19 -4.67 13.55
C ARG A 202 27.04 -5.40 12.50
N GLU A 203 26.45 -5.99 11.45
CA GLU A 203 27.21 -6.78 10.46
C GLU A 203 27.38 -6.13 9.07
N SER A 204 26.77 -4.97 8.79
CA SER A 204 26.68 -4.43 7.41
C SER A 204 27.39 -3.10 7.15
N GLU A 205 27.97 -2.40 8.13
CA GLU A 205 28.68 -1.14 7.85
C GLU A 205 30.18 -1.22 8.16
N HIS A 206 30.91 -1.70 7.14
CA HIS A 206 32.34 -1.53 6.82
C HIS A 206 32.98 -2.86 6.40
N LYS A 207 32.81 -3.26 5.14
CA LYS A 207 33.70 -4.26 4.52
C LYS A 207 34.28 -3.69 3.23
N GLN A 208 35.53 -3.23 3.35
CA GLN A 208 36.40 -2.82 2.25
C GLN A 208 36.50 -3.90 1.16
N PRO A 209 36.76 -3.52 -0.11
CA PRO A 209 36.89 -4.47 -1.21
C PRO A 209 38.10 -5.38 -0.95
N GLY A 210 37.82 -6.66 -0.69
CA GLY A 210 38.82 -7.67 -0.32
C GLY A 210 38.43 -8.55 0.88
N HIS A 211 37.30 -8.28 1.55
CA HIS A 211 36.88 -9.08 2.69
C HIS A 211 36.23 -10.41 2.25
N LEU A 212 36.92 -11.52 2.52
CA LEU A 212 36.50 -12.90 2.28
C LEU A 212 35.15 -13.19 2.95
N ASN A 213 34.10 -13.32 2.13
CA ASN A 213 32.74 -13.71 2.53
C ASN A 213 32.76 -15.09 3.19
N HIS A 214 32.85 -15.12 4.52
CA HIS A 214 32.56 -16.32 5.29
C HIS A 214 31.07 -16.58 5.23
N ASP A 215 30.67 -17.66 4.57
CA ASP A 215 29.28 -18.05 4.46
C ASP A 215 28.95 -19.02 5.61
N LEU A 216 28.19 -18.54 6.59
CA LEU A 216 27.80 -19.31 7.77
C LEU A 216 26.97 -20.55 7.42
N LYS A 217 26.12 -20.47 6.38
CA LYS A 217 25.32 -21.61 5.91
C LYS A 217 26.24 -22.66 5.29
N MET A 218 27.19 -22.22 4.46
CA MET A 218 28.20 -23.09 3.86
C MET A 218 29.12 -23.72 4.92
N GLN A 219 29.53 -22.96 5.93
CA GLN A 219 30.36 -23.47 7.03
C GLN A 219 29.62 -24.50 7.89
N LYS A 220 28.32 -24.30 8.13
CA LYS A 220 27.47 -25.28 8.83
C LYS A 220 27.38 -26.58 8.03
N ARG A 221 27.09 -26.50 6.73
CA ARG A 221 27.04 -27.68 5.86
C ARG A 221 28.38 -28.40 5.76
N ALA A 222 29.48 -27.65 5.70
CA ALA A 222 30.84 -28.21 5.72
C ALA A 222 31.12 -29.02 7.01
N ASN A 223 30.62 -28.56 8.16
CA ASN A 223 30.74 -29.28 9.43
C ASN A 223 29.96 -30.60 9.41
N GLU A 224 28.77 -30.62 8.82
CA GLU A 224 27.96 -31.82 8.67
C GLU A 224 28.67 -32.86 7.80
N ILE A 225 29.21 -32.43 6.65
CA ILE A 225 29.99 -33.29 5.75
C ILE A 225 31.22 -33.88 6.46
N ALA A 226 31.92 -33.07 7.25
CA ALA A 226 33.06 -33.54 8.03
C ALA A 226 32.64 -34.58 9.09
N ALA A 227 31.48 -34.38 9.74
CA ALA A 227 30.95 -35.34 10.71
C ALA A 227 30.51 -36.65 10.04
N GLU A 228 29.93 -36.60 8.84
CA GLU A 228 29.58 -37.77 8.04
C GLU A 228 30.82 -38.56 7.60
N LEU A 229 31.87 -37.86 7.16
CA LEU A 229 33.15 -38.48 6.80
C LEU A 229 33.78 -39.18 8.00
N LYS A 230 33.76 -38.56 9.18
CA LYS A 230 34.25 -39.15 10.43
C LYS A 230 33.47 -40.41 10.83
N LYS A 231 32.15 -40.45 10.60
CA LYS A 231 31.33 -41.65 10.85
C LYS A 231 31.65 -42.80 9.88
N LYS A 232 31.96 -42.49 8.62
CA LYS A 232 32.28 -43.50 7.59
C LYS A 232 33.68 -44.09 7.72
N THR A 233 34.62 -43.35 8.30
CA THR A 233 36.01 -43.82 8.47
C THR A 233 36.52 -43.45 9.86
N PRO A 234 36.14 -44.20 10.90
CA PRO A 234 36.58 -43.92 12.27
C PRO A 234 38.11 -44.00 12.36
N GLY A 235 38.74 -42.92 12.82
CA GLY A 235 40.19 -42.80 12.96
C GLY A 235 40.91 -41.98 11.88
N ARG A 236 40.23 -41.63 10.77
CA ARG A 236 40.80 -40.73 9.74
C ARG A 236 40.28 -39.31 9.91
N VAL A 237 41.19 -38.34 9.99
CA VAL A 237 40.86 -36.91 10.03
C VAL A 237 40.46 -36.45 8.63
N SER A 238 39.27 -35.86 8.49
CA SER A 238 38.80 -35.32 7.21
C SER A 238 39.54 -34.03 6.89
N THR A 239 40.16 -33.94 5.71
CA THR A 239 40.88 -32.73 5.32
C THR A 239 39.93 -31.65 4.82
N ARG A 240 40.33 -30.39 4.94
CA ARG A 240 39.55 -29.24 4.45
C ARG A 240 39.26 -29.34 2.96
N ASP A 241 40.20 -29.87 2.18
CA ASP A 241 40.05 -30.03 0.73
C ASP A 241 39.06 -31.13 0.36
N GLU A 242 39.02 -32.24 1.12
CA GLU A 242 38.03 -33.31 0.93
C GLU A 242 36.61 -32.81 1.22
N VAL A 243 36.43 -32.03 2.29
CA VAL A 243 35.14 -31.42 2.62
C VAL A 243 34.74 -30.39 1.57
N ALA A 244 35.68 -29.54 1.14
CA ALA A 244 35.42 -28.52 0.12
C ALA A 244 35.03 -29.13 -1.23
N LYS A 245 35.66 -30.23 -1.66
CA LYS A 245 35.30 -30.94 -2.90
C LYS A 245 33.88 -31.50 -2.86
N LYS A 246 33.47 -32.09 -1.73
CA LYS A 246 32.10 -32.61 -1.57
C LYS A 246 31.06 -31.49 -1.57
N LEU A 247 31.32 -30.42 -0.82
CA LEU A 247 30.42 -29.28 -0.74
C LEU A 247 30.32 -28.52 -2.07
N ALA A 248 31.43 -28.42 -2.80
CA ALA A 248 31.49 -27.86 -4.15
C ALA A 248 30.61 -28.64 -5.13
N ALA A 249 30.64 -29.98 -5.05
CA ALA A 249 29.78 -30.84 -5.86
C ALA A 249 28.29 -30.70 -5.49
N GLU A 250 27.96 -30.54 -4.20
CA GLU A 250 26.56 -30.31 -3.76
C GLU A 250 26.01 -28.97 -4.24
N LEU A 251 26.83 -27.92 -4.26
CA LEU A 251 26.41 -26.54 -4.55
C LEU A 251 26.68 -26.09 -5.99
N GLY A 252 27.17 -26.98 -6.86
CA GLY A 252 27.47 -26.66 -8.26
C GLY A 252 28.55 -25.59 -8.45
N MET A 253 29.56 -25.53 -7.57
CA MET A 253 30.62 -24.52 -7.59
C MET A 253 32.03 -25.15 -7.54
N THR A 254 33.08 -24.35 -7.67
CA THR A 254 34.46 -24.85 -7.60
C THR A 254 34.93 -25.03 -6.15
N SER A 255 35.79 -26.03 -5.91
CA SER A 255 36.36 -26.26 -4.57
C SER A 255 37.18 -25.08 -4.05
N GLU A 256 37.82 -24.32 -4.93
CA GLU A 256 38.55 -23.08 -4.55
C GLU A 256 37.60 -22.01 -4.01
N THR A 257 36.41 -21.88 -4.59
CA THR A 257 35.38 -20.93 -4.13
C THR A 257 34.88 -21.32 -2.75
N VAL A 258 34.65 -22.61 -2.52
CA VAL A 258 34.25 -23.14 -1.21
C VAL A 258 35.35 -22.92 -0.18
N LEU A 259 36.62 -23.20 -0.52
CA LEU A 259 37.77 -23.01 0.37
C LEU A 259 37.91 -21.55 0.82
N ARG A 260 37.65 -20.58 -0.05
CA ARG A 260 37.65 -19.15 0.30
C ARG A 260 36.53 -18.76 1.28
N ARG A 261 35.44 -19.54 1.34
CA ARG A 261 34.22 -19.25 2.11
C ARG A 261 34.11 -20.03 3.43
N ILE A 262 34.74 -21.20 3.53
CA ILE A 262 34.83 -21.98 4.78
C ILE A 262 36.14 -21.68 5.51
N ARG A 263 36.08 -21.44 6.82
CA ARG A 263 37.24 -21.12 7.67
C ARG A 263 37.71 -22.30 8.51
N LYS A 264 36.84 -23.25 8.86
CA LYS A 264 37.20 -24.33 9.78
C LYS A 264 38.13 -25.35 9.14
N GLN A 265 39.15 -25.73 9.90
CA GLN A 265 39.95 -26.93 9.65
C GLN A 265 39.52 -27.99 10.67
N TRP A 266 39.27 -29.20 10.20
CA TRP A 266 39.01 -30.34 11.06
C TRP A 266 40.36 -31.05 11.29
N LYS A 267 40.84 -31.01 12.53
CA LYS A 267 41.99 -31.80 13.01
C LYS A 267 41.48 -33.03 13.74
#